data_AF-A0AAE8N3A9-F1
#
_entry.id   AF-A0AAE8N3A9-F1
#
_cell.length_a   1.000
_cell.length_b   1.000
_cell.length_c   1.000
_cell.angle_alpha   90.00
_cell.angle_beta   90.00
_cell.angle_gamma   90.00
#
_symmetry.space_group_name_H-M   'P 1'
#
loop_
_entity.id
_entity.type
_entity.pdbx_description
1 polymer ?
#
loop_
_entity_poly.entity_id
_entity_poly.type
_entity_poly.pdbx_seq_one_letter_code
_entity_poly.pdbx_strand_id
1 'polypeptide(L)'
;MATPSLRPNGDIPSGASRLRTALFLGAGGVAFAAAGFLTALYSTLPASLLGLEFLSDESSRHAFAPSDEEAKRIEEYIDSHPLAKRLRETPGLTESRPHLKMPEVIRRQSLTAGALADSRKIGVPPFAWRDGNGRKMVSIIYIGPDLCGHPGIVHGGLLATLLDEGFAGCCFAALPHKIGVTANLQIDYRSPAPAGQYYVLSAETTKVEGRKAWVEGRLQTLVPEGEKPTTVAEAKGLFISPRNAALMPKLNPNITWHPSLSRQERFTLRGQKGFTIWLTGLSASGKSTVATALEQHLLHLGLAAYRLDGDNVRFGLNKDLGFSEADRNENIRRIGEVAKLFADSATIAITSFISPYRKDRQVARELHDQVSPGSTDEGIPFVEVYVDVPIEVAEQRDPKGLYKKARAGEIKDFTGISAPYEEPLNAEIHIHTDKQSVEESVAQITQWLQEKGLITKVAA
;
A
#
# COMPACT_ATOMS: atom_id res chain seq x y z
N MET A 1 38.03 38.64 -58.10
CA MET A 1 38.55 37.37 -57.51
C MET A 1 37.34 36.62 -56.97
N ALA A 2 36.63 35.89 -57.83
CA ALA A 2 36.83 34.49 -58.22
C ALA A 2 36.09 33.52 -57.27
N THR A 3 34.92 33.09 -57.71
CA THR A 3 34.11 31.95 -57.23
C THR A 3 34.79 30.60 -57.48
N PRO A 4 34.56 29.58 -56.64
CA PRO A 4 34.62 28.17 -57.05
C PRO A 4 33.23 27.53 -56.88
N SER A 5 32.46 27.26 -57.94
CA SER A 5 32.54 26.13 -58.88
C SER A 5 32.39 24.74 -58.25
N LEU A 6 31.19 24.19 -58.38
CA LEU A 6 30.78 22.79 -58.15
C LEU A 6 31.57 21.80 -59.02
N ARG A 7 31.87 20.62 -58.46
CA ARG A 7 32.27 19.37 -59.14
C ARG A 7 31.89 18.15 -58.26
N PRO A 8 31.71 16.94 -58.84
CA PRO A 8 30.37 16.36 -59.02
C PRO A 8 30.14 15.02 -58.29
N ASN A 9 28.89 14.56 -58.38
CA ASN A 9 28.31 13.28 -57.98
C ASN A 9 29.28 12.09 -57.94
N GLY A 10 29.36 11.45 -56.78
CA GLY A 10 29.76 10.04 -56.61
C GLY A 10 28.55 9.24 -56.13
N ASP A 11 28.22 8.19 -56.88
CA ASP A 11 27.09 7.30 -56.67
C ASP A 11 27.06 6.64 -55.28
N ILE A 12 25.88 6.62 -54.65
CA ILE A 12 25.60 5.84 -53.45
C ILE A 12 25.08 4.46 -53.90
N PRO A 13 25.68 3.32 -53.48
CA PRO A 13 25.13 2.01 -53.79
C PRO A 13 23.83 1.77 -53.02
N SER A 14 22.73 1.66 -53.73
CA SER A 14 21.43 1.24 -53.21
C SER A 14 21.37 -0.29 -53.12
N GLY A 15 21.50 -0.86 -51.91
CA GLY A 15 21.32 -2.31 -51.78
C GLY A 15 21.80 -2.99 -50.51
N ALA A 16 21.67 -2.42 -49.31
CA ALA A 16 22.00 -3.16 -48.08
C ALA A 16 21.24 -2.74 -46.80
N SER A 17 20.14 -1.99 -46.90
CA SER A 17 19.46 -1.42 -45.73
C SER A 17 18.28 -2.26 -45.21
N ARG A 18 17.59 -3.01 -46.08
CA ARG A 18 16.33 -3.69 -45.69
C ARG A 18 16.54 -5.02 -44.96
N LEU A 19 17.60 -5.77 -45.28
CA LEU A 19 17.84 -7.10 -44.71
C LEU A 19 18.37 -7.04 -43.26
N ARG A 20 19.25 -6.07 -42.95
CA ARG A 20 19.76 -5.86 -41.58
C ARG A 20 18.68 -5.32 -40.64
N THR A 21 17.80 -4.45 -41.13
CA THR A 21 16.67 -3.91 -40.36
C THR A 21 15.62 -4.99 -40.06
N ALA A 22 15.36 -5.89 -41.02
CA ALA A 22 14.45 -7.03 -40.83
C ALA A 22 14.99 -8.08 -39.83
N LEU A 23 16.31 -8.33 -39.82
CA LEU A 23 16.95 -9.25 -38.87
C LEU A 23 16.97 -8.69 -37.43
N PHE A 24 17.16 -7.37 -37.25
CA PHE A 24 17.09 -6.72 -35.93
C PHE A 24 15.66 -6.66 -35.38
N LEU A 25 14.65 -6.41 -36.22
CA LEU A 25 13.23 -6.43 -35.83
C LEU A 25 12.74 -7.86 -35.54
N GLY A 26 13.22 -8.86 -36.29
CA GLY A 26 12.86 -10.27 -36.09
C GLY A 26 13.48 -10.87 -34.83
N ALA A 27 14.77 -10.65 -34.58
CA ALA A 27 15.44 -11.19 -33.38
C ALA A 27 15.01 -10.44 -32.10
N GLY A 28 14.82 -9.12 -32.16
CA GLY A 28 14.33 -8.32 -31.03
C GLY A 28 12.87 -8.61 -30.69
N GLY A 29 12.01 -8.81 -31.70
CA GLY A 29 10.60 -9.14 -31.52
C GLY A 29 10.38 -10.53 -30.90
N VAL A 30 11.18 -11.53 -31.27
CA VAL A 30 11.11 -12.88 -30.68
C VAL A 30 11.62 -12.89 -29.23
N ALA A 31 12.66 -12.10 -28.91
CA ALA A 31 13.14 -11.95 -27.54
C ALA A 31 12.14 -11.20 -26.62
N PHE A 32 11.49 -10.14 -27.13
CA PHE A 32 10.46 -9.39 -26.38
C PHE A 32 9.17 -10.20 -26.20
N ALA A 33 8.76 -10.97 -27.22
CA ALA A 33 7.61 -11.85 -27.11
C ALA A 33 7.87 -12.99 -26.12
N ALA A 34 9.07 -13.59 -26.10
CA ALA A 34 9.42 -14.64 -25.13
C ALA A 34 9.51 -14.10 -23.69
N ALA A 35 10.07 -12.92 -23.48
CA ALA A 35 10.12 -12.27 -22.16
C ALA A 35 8.73 -11.84 -21.67
N GLY A 36 7.89 -11.32 -22.58
CA GLY A 36 6.48 -10.97 -22.33
C GLY A 36 5.62 -12.21 -22.03
N PHE A 37 5.88 -13.33 -22.69
CA PHE A 37 5.20 -14.61 -22.42
C PHE A 37 5.64 -15.21 -21.08
N LEU A 38 6.92 -15.09 -20.70
CA LEU A 38 7.44 -15.49 -19.38
C LEU A 38 6.88 -14.63 -18.24
N THR A 39 6.76 -13.32 -18.42
CA THR A 39 6.15 -12.40 -17.43
C THR A 39 4.64 -12.56 -17.35
N ALA A 40 3.94 -12.78 -18.47
CA ALA A 40 2.53 -13.17 -18.48
C ALA A 40 2.32 -14.50 -17.76
N LEU A 41 3.19 -15.51 -17.98
CA LEU A 41 3.17 -16.77 -17.23
C LEU A 41 3.30 -16.50 -15.73
N TYR A 42 4.29 -15.71 -15.31
CA TYR A 42 4.52 -15.34 -13.90
C TYR A 42 3.32 -14.66 -13.24
N SER A 43 2.61 -13.77 -13.95
CA SER A 43 1.40 -13.12 -13.43
C SER A 43 0.17 -14.04 -13.34
N THR A 44 0.21 -15.18 -14.01
CA THR A 44 -0.82 -16.25 -13.92
C THR A 44 -0.40 -17.40 -13.01
N LEU A 45 0.84 -17.40 -12.51
CA LEU A 45 1.25 -18.40 -11.54
C LEU A 45 0.47 -18.19 -10.24
N PRO A 46 -0.19 -19.25 -9.71
CA PRO A 46 -0.80 -19.15 -8.40
C PRO A 46 0.29 -18.76 -7.38
N ALA A 47 -0.07 -17.97 -6.37
CA ALA A 47 0.90 -17.48 -5.38
C ALA A 47 1.68 -18.60 -4.67
N SER A 48 1.13 -19.81 -4.65
CA SER A 48 1.80 -21.05 -4.23
C SER A 48 3.09 -21.35 -5.03
N LEU A 49 3.08 -21.10 -6.35
CA LEU A 49 4.22 -21.26 -7.25
C LEU A 49 5.26 -20.15 -7.13
N LEU A 50 4.89 -19.01 -6.53
CA LEU A 50 5.77 -17.88 -6.23
C LEU A 50 6.26 -17.86 -4.78
N GLY A 51 5.85 -18.83 -3.95
CA GLY A 51 6.19 -18.88 -2.53
C GLY A 51 5.57 -17.74 -1.71
N LEU A 52 4.47 -17.15 -2.20
CA LEU A 52 3.77 -15.99 -1.63
C LEU A 52 2.49 -16.36 -0.86
N GLU A 53 2.16 -17.64 -0.75
CA GLU A 53 0.95 -18.11 -0.06
C GLU A 53 1.14 -18.18 1.46
N PHE A 54 0.14 -17.73 2.23
CA PHE A 54 0.17 -17.94 3.68
C PHE A 54 -0.20 -19.38 3.99
N LEU A 55 0.60 -20.04 4.81
CA LEU A 55 0.32 -21.42 5.21
C LEU A 55 -0.85 -21.47 6.20
N SER A 56 -1.65 -22.53 6.08
CA SER A 56 -2.64 -22.89 7.08
C SER A 56 -1.98 -23.27 8.42
N ASP A 57 -2.76 -23.32 9.50
CA ASP A 57 -2.28 -23.78 10.81
C ASP A 57 -1.63 -25.17 10.70
N GLU A 58 -2.27 -26.09 9.99
CA GLU A 58 -1.74 -27.45 9.73
C GLU A 58 -0.48 -27.45 8.88
N SER A 59 -0.50 -26.78 7.73
CA SER A 59 0.65 -26.73 6.81
C SER A 59 1.88 -26.10 7.47
N SER A 60 1.68 -25.09 8.34
CA SER A 60 2.78 -24.41 9.04
C SER A 60 3.54 -25.33 10.00
N ARG A 61 2.90 -26.39 10.54
CA ARG A 61 3.51 -27.31 11.53
C ARG A 61 4.70 -28.07 10.98
N HIS A 62 4.65 -28.42 9.69
CA HIS A 62 5.65 -29.25 9.03
C HIS A 62 6.57 -28.45 8.10
N ALA A 63 6.43 -27.13 8.07
CA ALA A 63 7.15 -26.28 7.13
C ALA A 63 8.57 -25.89 7.58
N PHE A 64 8.94 -26.14 8.84
CA PHE A 64 10.26 -25.79 9.34
C PHE A 64 11.30 -26.83 8.92
N ALA A 65 12.37 -26.36 8.28
CA ALA A 65 13.59 -27.14 8.07
C ALA A 65 14.70 -26.50 8.91
N PRO A 66 15.24 -27.18 9.95
CA PRO A 66 16.34 -26.66 10.75
C PRO A 66 17.56 -26.32 9.90
N SER A 67 18.16 -25.16 10.14
CA SER A 67 19.32 -24.66 9.39
C SER A 67 20.66 -25.23 9.88
N ASP A 68 20.72 -25.68 11.13
CA ASP A 68 21.90 -26.22 11.79
C ASP A 68 21.52 -27.21 12.90
N GLU A 69 22.51 -27.87 13.50
CA GLU A 69 22.29 -28.90 14.52
C GLU A 69 21.68 -28.32 15.82
N GLU A 70 21.94 -27.04 16.12
CA GLU A 70 21.41 -26.38 17.30
C GLU A 70 19.91 -26.09 17.12
N ALA A 71 19.50 -25.55 15.97
CA ALA A 71 18.11 -25.38 15.60
C ALA A 71 17.35 -26.72 15.62
N LYS A 72 18.00 -27.80 15.16
CA LYS A 72 17.42 -29.15 15.20
C LYS A 72 17.24 -29.65 16.63
N ARG A 73 18.24 -29.49 17.49
CA ARG A 73 18.15 -29.81 18.92
C ARG A 73 17.03 -29.03 19.61
N ILE A 74 16.90 -27.75 19.29
CA ILE A 74 15.86 -26.86 19.83
C ILE A 74 14.48 -27.34 19.40
N GLU A 75 14.30 -27.62 18.10
CA GLU A 75 13.06 -28.11 17.52
C GLU A 75 12.62 -29.43 18.16
N GLU A 76 13.50 -30.43 18.18
CA GLU A 76 13.23 -31.76 18.72
C GLU A 76 12.91 -31.72 20.22
N TYR A 77 13.58 -30.85 20.98
CA TYR A 77 13.28 -30.67 22.40
C TYR A 77 11.86 -30.14 22.61
N ILE A 78 11.45 -29.08 21.90
CA ILE A 78 10.10 -28.52 22.04
C ILE A 78 9.06 -29.53 21.58
N ASP A 79 9.29 -30.17 20.43
CA ASP A 79 8.35 -31.11 19.83
C ASP A 79 8.10 -32.33 20.73
N SER A 80 9.15 -32.86 21.36
CA SER A 80 9.06 -34.02 22.24
C SER A 80 8.64 -33.70 23.68
N HIS A 81 8.61 -32.41 24.07
CA HIS A 81 8.35 -31.98 25.44
C HIS A 81 6.95 -32.41 25.94
N PRO A 82 6.82 -32.89 27.20
CA PRO A 82 5.52 -33.29 27.76
C PRO A 82 4.44 -32.21 27.68
N LEU A 83 4.79 -30.94 27.86
CA LEU A 83 3.86 -29.82 27.69
C LEU A 83 3.32 -29.74 26.25
N ALA A 84 4.19 -29.82 25.23
CA ALA A 84 3.76 -29.74 23.82
C ALA A 84 2.83 -30.91 23.47
N LYS A 85 3.14 -32.12 23.92
CA LYS A 85 2.28 -33.30 23.75
C LYS A 85 0.90 -33.11 24.38
N ARG A 86 0.83 -32.66 25.64
CA ARG A 86 -0.45 -32.36 26.31
C ARG A 86 -1.25 -31.28 25.60
N LEU A 87 -0.61 -30.22 25.10
CA LEU A 87 -1.28 -29.15 24.37
C LEU A 87 -1.86 -29.64 23.03
N ARG A 88 -1.22 -30.60 22.34
CA ARG A 88 -1.76 -31.25 21.13
C ARG A 88 -2.96 -32.14 21.41
N GLU A 89 -2.99 -32.78 22.58
CA GLU A 89 -4.09 -33.64 23.01
C GLU A 89 -5.26 -32.86 23.63
N THR A 90 -5.05 -31.57 23.96
CA THR A 90 -6.07 -30.74 24.60
C THR A 90 -7.18 -30.37 23.59
N PRO A 91 -8.43 -30.78 23.83
CA PRO A 91 -9.53 -30.48 22.92
C PRO A 91 -9.74 -28.98 22.74
N GLY A 92 -9.95 -28.56 21.49
CA GLY A 92 -10.24 -27.17 21.13
C GLY A 92 -9.00 -26.27 20.98
N LEU A 93 -7.79 -26.80 21.20
CA LEU A 93 -6.55 -26.11 20.85
C LEU A 93 -6.06 -26.55 19.46
N THR A 94 -5.61 -25.59 18.66
CA THR A 94 -4.98 -25.83 17.36
C THR A 94 -3.52 -25.40 17.41
N GLU A 95 -2.63 -26.35 17.14
CA GLU A 95 -1.19 -26.09 17.00
C GLU A 95 -0.89 -25.43 15.66
N SER A 96 0.06 -24.50 15.66
CA SER A 96 0.60 -23.89 14.46
C SER A 96 2.00 -23.30 14.67
N ARG A 97 2.65 -22.88 13.58
CA ARG A 97 3.92 -22.13 13.60
C ARG A 97 3.70 -20.73 13.04
N PRO A 98 3.35 -19.73 13.88
CA PRO A 98 2.90 -18.41 13.42
C PRO A 98 3.85 -17.75 12.42
N HIS A 99 5.16 -17.83 12.66
CA HIS A 99 6.18 -17.25 11.78
C HIS A 99 6.21 -17.91 10.40
N LEU A 100 5.90 -19.20 10.29
CA LEU A 100 5.90 -19.95 9.03
C LEU A 100 4.60 -19.82 8.24
N LYS A 101 3.55 -19.27 8.85
CA LYS A 101 2.35 -18.88 8.09
C LYS A 101 2.65 -17.75 7.13
N MET A 102 3.68 -16.95 7.42
CA MET A 102 4.07 -15.85 6.56
C MET A 102 4.98 -16.36 5.43
N PRO A 103 4.72 -15.93 4.18
CA PRO A 103 5.65 -16.10 3.07
C PRO A 103 7.05 -15.62 3.43
N GLU A 104 8.08 -16.25 2.88
CA GLU A 104 9.47 -15.94 3.23
C GLU A 104 9.82 -14.46 3.05
N VAL A 105 9.33 -13.84 1.98
CA VAL A 105 9.58 -12.42 1.68
C VAL A 105 9.07 -11.50 2.79
N ILE A 106 7.87 -11.78 3.33
CA ILE A 106 7.28 -11.00 4.42
C ILE A 106 7.94 -11.36 5.75
N ARG A 107 8.22 -12.65 5.96
CA ARG A 107 8.90 -13.16 7.15
C ARG A 107 10.26 -12.49 7.36
N ARG A 108 11.04 -12.27 6.30
CA ARG A 108 12.34 -11.55 6.36
C ARG A 108 12.23 -10.11 6.84
N GLN A 109 11.08 -9.47 6.65
CA GLN A 109 10.81 -8.09 7.10
C GLN A 109 10.28 -8.03 8.55
N SER A 110 9.92 -9.18 9.13
CA SER A 110 9.50 -9.25 10.53
C SER A 110 10.70 -9.15 11.46
N LEU A 111 10.53 -8.44 12.57
CA LEU A 111 11.53 -8.35 13.62
C LEU A 111 11.81 -9.75 14.20
N THR A 112 10.79 -10.45 14.68
CA THR A 112 10.94 -11.74 15.38
C THR A 112 11.06 -12.93 14.45
N ALA A 113 10.32 -12.91 13.32
CA ALA A 113 10.31 -14.02 12.37
C ALA A 113 11.44 -13.94 11.33
N GLY A 114 12.12 -12.79 11.22
CA GLY A 114 13.20 -12.53 10.28
C GLY A 114 14.48 -12.09 10.97
N ALA A 115 14.57 -10.81 11.38
CA ALA A 115 15.81 -10.21 11.88
C ALA A 115 16.40 -10.93 13.12
N LEU A 116 15.53 -11.47 13.97
CA LEU A 116 15.90 -12.19 15.18
C LEU A 116 15.84 -13.72 15.04
N ALA A 117 15.53 -14.26 13.85
CA ALA A 117 15.46 -15.70 13.61
C ALA A 117 16.87 -16.25 13.33
N ASP A 118 17.42 -16.97 14.31
CA ASP A 118 18.74 -17.60 14.27
C ASP A 118 18.87 -18.55 15.47
N SER A 119 19.59 -19.67 15.34
CA SER A 119 19.77 -20.66 16.41
C SER A 119 20.37 -20.07 17.70
N ARG A 120 21.11 -18.96 17.61
CA ARG A 120 21.66 -18.22 18.76
C ARG A 120 20.80 -17.05 19.24
N LYS A 121 19.65 -16.78 18.58
CA LYS A 121 18.66 -15.74 18.90
C LYS A 121 17.29 -16.38 19.17
N ILE A 122 16.27 -16.11 18.37
CA ILE A 122 15.02 -16.89 18.40
C ILE A 122 15.28 -18.17 17.61
N GLY A 123 15.54 -19.26 18.34
CA GLY A 123 16.24 -20.43 17.80
C GLY A 123 15.49 -21.17 16.71
N VAL A 124 14.17 -21.26 16.85
CA VAL A 124 13.25 -21.85 15.87
C VAL A 124 11.97 -21.03 15.85
N PRO A 125 11.17 -21.07 14.76
CA PRO A 125 9.83 -20.52 14.74
C PRO A 125 9.03 -21.02 15.96
N PRO A 126 8.32 -20.14 16.69
CA PRO A 126 7.65 -20.54 17.92
C PRO A 126 6.57 -21.58 17.64
N PHE A 127 6.42 -22.51 18.58
CA PHE A 127 5.27 -23.39 18.62
C PHE A 127 4.14 -22.63 19.31
N ALA A 128 2.94 -22.62 18.72
CA ALA A 128 1.81 -21.91 19.32
C ALA A 128 0.54 -22.76 19.23
N TRP A 129 -0.21 -22.79 20.33
CA TRP A 129 -1.52 -23.41 20.44
C TRP A 129 -2.54 -22.32 20.76
N ARG A 130 -3.65 -22.29 20.02
CA ARG A 130 -4.72 -21.31 20.21
C ARG A 130 -6.07 -21.99 20.31
N ASP A 131 -6.97 -21.45 21.11
CA ASP A 131 -8.35 -21.92 21.15
C ASP A 131 -9.11 -21.55 19.86
N GLY A 132 -10.21 -22.23 19.58
CA GLY A 132 -11.01 -21.99 18.36
C GLY A 132 -11.56 -20.56 18.22
N ASN A 133 -11.67 -19.83 19.33
CA ASN A 133 -12.09 -18.42 19.34
C ASN A 133 -10.92 -17.44 19.21
N GLY A 134 -9.68 -17.95 19.22
CA GLY A 134 -8.45 -17.17 19.18
C GLY A 134 -8.30 -16.19 20.34
N ARG A 135 -8.90 -16.48 21.50
CA ARG A 135 -8.86 -15.68 22.72
C ARG A 135 -7.83 -16.17 23.72
N LYS A 136 -7.45 -17.45 23.68
CA LYS A 136 -6.42 -18.03 24.54
C LYS A 136 -5.29 -18.58 23.69
N MET A 137 -4.06 -18.39 24.15
CA MET A 137 -2.90 -18.99 23.53
C MET A 137 -1.86 -19.47 24.54
N VAL A 138 -1.11 -20.48 24.10
CA VAL A 138 0.16 -20.88 24.72
C VAL A 138 1.20 -20.94 23.61
N SER A 139 2.40 -20.43 23.85
CA SER A 139 3.51 -20.55 22.91
C SER A 139 4.80 -20.95 23.61
N ILE A 140 5.56 -21.84 22.98
CA ILE A 140 6.88 -22.27 23.43
C ILE A 140 7.92 -21.67 22.50
N ILE A 141 8.89 -20.96 23.09
CA ILE A 141 9.94 -20.20 22.39
C ILE A 141 11.29 -20.54 23.02
N TYR A 142 12.32 -20.73 22.22
CA TYR A 142 13.70 -20.75 22.69
C TYR A 142 14.36 -19.40 22.47
N ILE A 143 15.10 -18.92 23.47
CA ILE A 143 15.87 -17.68 23.40
C ILE A 143 17.35 -17.99 23.63
N GLY A 144 18.16 -17.82 22.59
CA GLY A 144 19.60 -18.04 22.60
C GLY A 144 20.41 -16.88 23.22
N PRO A 145 21.74 -17.04 23.29
CA PRO A 145 22.64 -16.15 24.03
C PRO A 145 22.83 -14.76 23.41
N ASP A 146 22.51 -14.56 22.13
CA ASP A 146 22.88 -13.34 21.41
C ASP A 146 21.85 -12.20 21.56
N LEU A 147 20.82 -12.41 22.39
CA LEU A 147 19.78 -11.41 22.71
C LEU A 147 19.81 -10.95 24.17
N CYS A 148 21.02 -10.85 24.74
CA CYS A 148 21.24 -10.47 26.12
C CYS A 148 21.39 -8.95 26.31
N GLY A 149 20.85 -8.41 27.41
CA GLY A 149 21.13 -7.04 27.86
C GLY A 149 22.29 -6.98 28.86
N HIS A 150 22.44 -8.03 29.66
CA HIS A 150 23.58 -8.31 30.52
C HIS A 150 24.07 -9.72 30.17
N PRO A 151 25.38 -10.04 30.22
CA PRO A 151 25.88 -11.39 29.97
C PRO A 151 25.03 -12.48 30.63
N GLY A 152 24.48 -13.38 29.81
CA GLY A 152 23.64 -14.51 30.23
C GLY A 152 22.17 -14.18 30.56
N ILE A 153 21.76 -12.91 30.54
CA ILE A 153 20.39 -12.46 30.84
C ILE A 153 19.78 -11.80 29.60
N VAL A 154 18.66 -12.36 29.16
CA VAL A 154 17.87 -11.87 28.02
C VAL A 154 17.47 -10.41 28.24
N HIS A 155 17.62 -9.60 27.19
CA HIS A 155 17.25 -8.19 27.21
C HIS A 155 15.74 -8.05 27.47
N GLY A 156 15.35 -7.22 28.46
CA GLY A 156 13.93 -7.03 28.83
C GLY A 156 13.05 -6.60 27.64
N GLY A 157 13.56 -5.74 26.76
CA GLY A 157 12.92 -5.36 25.51
C GLY A 157 12.57 -6.54 24.58
N LEU A 158 13.33 -7.65 24.58
CA LEU A 158 12.93 -8.84 23.84
C LEU A 158 11.71 -9.50 24.49
N LEU A 159 11.70 -9.63 25.82
CA LEU A 159 10.56 -10.20 26.54
C LEU A 159 9.29 -9.37 26.28
N ALA A 160 9.44 -8.05 26.24
CA ALA A 160 8.37 -7.13 25.86
C ALA A 160 7.85 -7.40 24.44
N THR A 161 8.75 -7.52 23.45
CA THR A 161 8.38 -7.85 22.07
C THR A 161 7.64 -9.19 21.97
N LEU A 162 8.11 -10.23 22.68
CA LEU A 162 7.46 -11.54 22.67
C LEU A 162 6.07 -11.50 23.30
N LEU A 163 5.90 -10.77 24.41
CA LEU A 163 4.61 -10.56 25.05
C LEU A 163 3.64 -9.80 24.14
N ASP A 164 4.11 -8.73 23.49
CA ASP A 164 3.32 -7.93 22.56
C ASP A 164 2.83 -8.78 21.37
N GLU A 165 3.74 -9.52 20.73
CA GLU A 165 3.42 -10.41 19.61
C GLU A 165 2.45 -11.53 20.01
N GLY A 166 2.69 -12.17 21.17
CA GLY A 166 1.78 -13.17 21.71
C GLY A 166 0.39 -12.60 21.97
N PHE A 167 0.30 -11.43 22.61
CA PHE A 167 -0.98 -10.81 22.95
C PHE A 167 -1.77 -10.44 21.68
N ALA A 168 -1.09 -9.90 20.67
CA ALA A 168 -1.67 -9.63 19.36
C ALA A 168 -2.29 -10.89 18.74
N GLY A 169 -1.55 -12.01 18.79
CA GLY A 169 -2.01 -13.32 18.32
C GLY A 169 -3.25 -13.86 19.04
N CYS A 170 -3.57 -13.30 20.22
CA CYS A 170 -4.64 -13.69 21.12
C CYS A 170 -5.88 -12.77 21.07
N CYS A 171 -5.81 -11.62 20.40
CA CYS A 171 -6.93 -10.68 20.35
C CYS A 171 -7.40 -10.35 18.94
N PHE A 172 -6.60 -10.60 17.90
CA PHE A 172 -6.98 -10.26 16.52
C PHE A 172 -8.29 -10.93 16.10
N ALA A 173 -8.53 -12.20 16.45
CA ALA A 173 -9.79 -12.87 16.13
C ALA A 173 -11.03 -12.16 16.72
N ALA A 174 -10.86 -11.43 17.83
CA ALA A 174 -11.93 -10.72 18.52
C ALA A 174 -12.07 -9.24 18.11
N LEU A 175 -11.12 -8.70 17.35
CA LEU A 175 -11.14 -7.30 16.90
C LEU A 175 -11.82 -7.15 15.53
N PRO A 176 -12.47 -6.01 15.26
CA PRO A 176 -12.98 -5.69 13.93
C PRO A 176 -11.89 -5.81 12.85
N HIS A 177 -12.26 -6.41 11.72
CA HIS A 177 -11.37 -6.68 10.57
C HIS A 177 -10.15 -7.57 10.88
N LYS A 178 -10.10 -8.19 12.07
CA LYS A 178 -9.00 -9.03 12.53
C LYS A 178 -7.63 -8.33 12.58
N ILE A 179 -7.64 -7.03 12.83
CA ILE A 179 -6.44 -6.18 12.92
C ILE A 179 -6.49 -5.40 14.23
N GLY A 180 -5.34 -5.26 14.89
CA GLY A 180 -5.16 -4.41 16.05
C GLY A 180 -3.73 -3.87 16.13
N VAL A 181 -3.59 -2.70 16.75
CA VAL A 181 -2.29 -2.16 17.16
C VAL A 181 -2.26 -2.03 18.68
N THR A 182 -1.07 -2.20 19.25
CA THR A 182 -0.86 -2.04 20.69
C THR A 182 -0.98 -0.57 21.06
N ALA A 183 -2.00 -0.23 21.85
CA ALA A 183 -2.22 1.12 22.36
C ALA A 183 -1.56 1.32 23.72
N ASN A 184 -1.47 0.25 24.52
CA ASN A 184 -0.76 0.25 25.79
C ASN A 184 -0.27 -1.17 26.09
N LEU A 185 0.93 -1.27 26.66
CA LEU A 185 1.48 -2.51 27.19
C LEU A 185 2.18 -2.20 28.52
N GLN A 186 1.69 -2.81 29.58
CA GLN A 186 2.30 -2.75 30.91
C GLN A 186 2.95 -4.09 31.20
N ILE A 187 4.21 -4.08 31.64
CA ILE A 187 4.98 -5.28 31.93
C ILE A 187 5.61 -5.16 33.32
N ASP A 188 5.37 -6.18 34.14
CA ASP A 188 6.05 -6.39 35.40
C ASP A 188 7.12 -7.47 35.21
N TYR A 189 8.40 -7.09 35.20
CA TYR A 189 9.50 -8.04 35.21
C TYR A 189 9.66 -8.64 36.61
N ARG A 190 9.44 -9.95 36.72
CA ARG A 190 9.36 -10.66 38.01
C ARG A 190 10.70 -11.28 38.41
N SER A 191 11.49 -11.72 37.44
CA SER A 191 12.83 -12.27 37.67
C SER A 191 13.71 -12.12 36.43
N PRO A 192 15.05 -12.20 36.56
CA PRO A 192 15.94 -12.29 35.40
C PRO A 192 15.57 -13.49 34.53
N ALA A 193 15.67 -13.33 33.21
CA ALA A 193 15.43 -14.37 32.23
C ALA A 193 16.77 -14.89 31.68
N PRO A 194 17.24 -16.08 32.07
CA PRO A 194 18.47 -16.66 31.53
C PRO A 194 18.38 -16.91 30.02
N ALA A 195 19.41 -16.53 29.28
CA ALA A 195 19.50 -16.89 27.86
C ALA A 195 19.94 -18.36 27.67
N GLY A 196 19.79 -18.88 26.45
CA GLY A 196 20.04 -20.28 26.13
C GLY A 196 18.97 -21.23 26.70
N GLN A 197 17.75 -20.75 26.91
CA GLN A 197 16.67 -21.50 27.54
C GLN A 197 15.33 -21.35 26.82
N TYR A 198 14.39 -22.22 27.19
CA TYR A 198 13.04 -22.29 26.65
C TYR A 198 12.06 -21.57 27.57
N TYR A 199 11.08 -20.91 26.96
CA TYR A 199 10.07 -20.13 27.64
C TYR A 199 8.68 -20.48 27.15
N VAL A 200 7.71 -20.40 28.05
CA VAL A 200 6.28 -20.55 27.78
C VAL A 200 5.61 -19.20 27.96
N LEU A 201 5.08 -18.67 26.86
CA LEU A 201 4.14 -17.55 26.89
C LEU A 201 2.73 -18.11 27.02
N SER A 202 1.95 -17.58 27.95
CA SER A 202 0.51 -17.85 28.04
C SER A 202 -0.25 -16.53 28.07
N ALA A 203 -1.28 -16.40 27.25
CA ALA A 203 -2.08 -15.18 27.17
C ALA A 203 -3.57 -15.47 26.98
N GLU A 204 -4.40 -14.55 27.46
CA GLU A 204 -5.85 -14.60 27.36
C GLU A 204 -6.42 -13.19 27.13
N THR A 205 -7.30 -13.06 26.13
CA THR A 205 -8.14 -11.88 25.96
C THR A 205 -9.20 -11.86 27.07
N THR A 206 -9.04 -10.93 28.02
CA THR A 206 -9.90 -10.81 29.20
C THR A 206 -11.14 -9.97 28.94
N LYS A 207 -11.08 -9.02 28.01
CA LYS A 207 -12.19 -8.10 27.70
C LYS A 207 -12.15 -7.64 26.26
N VAL A 208 -13.33 -7.42 25.65
CA VAL A 208 -13.47 -6.83 24.31
C VAL A 208 -14.64 -5.85 24.32
N GLU A 209 -14.40 -4.61 23.87
CA GLU A 209 -15.42 -3.57 23.75
C GLU A 209 -15.25 -2.80 22.44
N GLY A 210 -16.13 -3.06 21.47
CA GLY A 210 -16.10 -2.42 20.15
C GLY A 210 -14.77 -2.65 19.43
N ARG A 211 -13.95 -1.60 19.32
CA ARG A 211 -12.63 -1.64 18.67
C ARG A 211 -11.48 -1.94 19.63
N LYS A 212 -11.75 -2.24 20.91
CA LYS A 212 -10.73 -2.42 21.96
C LYS A 212 -10.71 -3.85 22.47
N ALA A 213 -9.54 -4.43 22.67
CA ALA A 213 -9.34 -5.71 23.32
C ALA A 213 -8.26 -5.60 24.40
N TRP A 214 -8.54 -6.17 25.58
CA TRP A 214 -7.59 -6.26 26.68
C TRP A 214 -7.10 -7.70 26.80
N VAL A 215 -5.79 -7.84 26.92
CA VAL A 215 -5.11 -9.13 26.99
C VAL A 215 -4.24 -9.15 28.24
N GLU A 216 -4.27 -10.25 28.96
CA GLU A 216 -3.35 -10.50 30.07
C GLU A 216 -2.55 -11.77 29.79
N GLY A 217 -1.33 -11.81 30.29
CA GLY A 217 -0.49 -12.98 30.10
C GLY A 217 0.82 -12.91 30.84
N ARG A 218 1.60 -13.97 30.69
CA ARG A 218 2.87 -14.15 31.38
C ARG A 218 3.85 -14.95 30.56
N LEU A 219 5.12 -14.76 30.86
CA LEU A 219 6.23 -15.52 30.32
C LEU A 219 6.91 -16.28 31.47
N GLN A 220 7.07 -17.58 31.30
CA GLN A 220 7.66 -18.48 32.31
C GLN A 220 8.74 -19.34 31.69
N THR A 221 9.69 -19.84 32.48
CA THR A 221 10.64 -20.85 32.01
C THR A 221 9.91 -22.15 31.67
N LEU A 222 10.26 -22.79 30.56
CA LEU A 222 9.86 -24.18 30.30
C LEU A 222 10.80 -25.10 31.08
N VAL A 223 10.23 -25.93 31.94
CA VAL A 223 10.97 -26.84 32.81
C VAL A 223 10.48 -28.28 32.61
N PRO A 224 11.29 -29.30 32.96
CA PRO A 224 10.87 -30.68 32.99
C PRO A 224 9.61 -30.91 33.84
N GLU A 225 8.92 -32.02 33.58
CA GLU A 225 7.73 -32.39 34.33
C GLU A 225 8.05 -32.61 35.81
N GLY A 226 7.28 -31.96 36.70
CA GLY A 226 7.48 -32.00 38.16
C GLY A 226 8.28 -30.83 38.72
N GLU A 227 8.98 -30.05 37.89
CA GLU A 227 9.66 -28.82 38.31
C GLU A 227 8.71 -27.60 38.27
N LYS A 228 9.02 -26.58 39.07
CA LYS A 228 8.22 -25.35 39.14
C LYS A 228 8.76 -24.30 38.14
N PRO A 229 7.98 -23.88 37.14
CA PRO A 229 8.35 -22.78 36.25
C PRO A 229 8.59 -21.48 37.03
N THR A 230 9.61 -20.72 36.61
CA THR A 230 9.84 -19.37 37.12
C THR A 230 9.14 -18.36 36.20
N THR A 231 8.28 -17.50 36.75
CA THR A 231 7.70 -16.38 36.01
C THR A 231 8.73 -15.28 35.87
N VAL A 232 9.14 -14.97 34.64
CA VAL A 232 10.11 -13.91 34.35
C VAL A 232 9.45 -12.58 34.06
N ALA A 233 8.24 -12.59 33.49
CA ALA A 233 7.46 -11.39 33.22
C ALA A 233 5.95 -11.69 33.24
N GLU A 234 5.18 -10.70 33.67
CA GLU A 234 3.72 -10.65 33.55
C GLU A 234 3.33 -9.36 32.83
N ALA A 235 2.27 -9.39 32.03
CA ALA A 235 1.88 -8.21 31.29
C ALA A 235 0.37 -8.09 31.08
N LYS A 236 -0.05 -6.84 30.88
CA LYS A 236 -1.40 -6.45 30.47
C LYS A 236 -1.29 -5.54 29.25
N GLY A 237 -2.04 -5.84 28.21
CA GLY A 237 -2.04 -5.09 26.96
C GLY A 237 -3.44 -4.61 26.57
N LEU A 238 -3.51 -3.42 25.98
CA LEU A 238 -4.68 -2.90 25.29
C LEU A 238 -4.37 -2.80 23.80
N PHE A 239 -5.16 -3.49 22.99
CA PHE A 239 -5.10 -3.46 21.54
C PHE A 239 -6.31 -2.75 20.96
N ILE A 240 -6.09 -1.93 19.94
CA ILE A 240 -7.14 -1.14 19.28
C ILE A 240 -7.13 -1.38 17.78
N SER A 241 -8.28 -1.71 17.21
CA SER A 241 -8.47 -1.77 15.75
C SER A 241 -8.52 -0.35 15.17
N PRO A 242 -7.67 0.02 14.19
CA PRO A 242 -7.66 1.35 13.58
C PRO A 242 -9.02 1.73 12.96
N ARG A 243 -9.43 3.00 13.03
CA ARG A 243 -10.72 3.47 12.46
C ARG A 243 -10.80 3.26 10.94
N ASN A 244 -9.66 3.36 10.28
CA ASN A 244 -9.54 3.19 8.82
C ASN A 244 -9.13 1.76 8.45
N ALA A 245 -9.23 0.77 9.34
CA ALA A 245 -8.82 -0.61 9.05
C ALA A 245 -9.53 -1.23 7.83
N ALA A 246 -10.74 -0.76 7.50
CA ALA A 246 -11.45 -1.15 6.27
C ALA A 246 -10.80 -0.61 4.98
N LEU A 247 -10.06 0.49 5.07
CA LEU A 247 -9.36 1.17 3.96
C LEU A 247 -7.87 0.81 3.90
N MET A 248 -7.31 0.22 4.96
CA MET A 248 -5.94 -0.27 4.93
C MET A 248 -5.85 -1.39 3.90
N PRO A 249 -4.78 -1.44 3.08
CA PRO A 249 -4.58 -2.53 2.15
C PRO A 249 -4.60 -3.81 2.97
N LYS A 250 -5.62 -4.65 2.76
CA LYS A 250 -5.56 -6.03 3.23
C LYS A 250 -4.26 -6.56 2.62
N LEU A 251 -3.36 -7.07 3.45
CA LEU A 251 -2.23 -7.86 2.98
C LEU A 251 -2.84 -9.00 2.16
N ASN A 252 -2.92 -8.78 0.85
CA ASN A 252 -3.15 -9.84 -0.10
C ASN A 252 -1.81 -10.54 -0.16
N PRO A 253 -1.70 -11.77 0.36
CA PRO A 253 -0.44 -12.52 0.37
C PRO A 253 0.33 -12.51 -0.93
N ASN A 254 -0.41 -12.40 -2.02
CA ASN A 254 0.04 -12.63 -3.37
C ASN A 254 0.68 -11.40 -4.03
N ILE A 255 0.74 -10.25 -3.35
CA ILE A 255 1.24 -8.99 -3.94
C ILE A 255 2.35 -8.43 -3.06
N THR A 256 3.60 -8.62 -3.49
CA THR A 256 4.78 -7.98 -2.90
C THR A 256 5.26 -6.88 -3.83
N TRP A 257 5.68 -5.74 -3.28
CA TRP A 257 6.35 -4.70 -4.06
C TRP A 257 7.76 -5.20 -4.39
N HIS A 258 8.05 -5.39 -5.68
CA HIS A 258 9.41 -5.69 -6.13
C HIS A 258 10.28 -4.43 -6.03
N PRO A 259 11.61 -4.56 -5.78
CA PRO A 259 12.53 -3.44 -5.94
C PRO A 259 12.39 -2.85 -7.35
N SER A 260 11.98 -1.59 -7.45
CA SER A 260 11.75 -0.89 -8.71
C SER A 260 12.68 0.31 -8.88
N LEU A 261 12.78 0.81 -10.11
CA LEU A 261 13.38 2.12 -10.41
C LEU A 261 12.81 3.18 -9.45
N SER A 262 13.67 4.00 -8.84
CA SER A 262 13.20 5.11 -7.99
C SER A 262 12.44 6.14 -8.84
N ARG A 263 11.49 6.85 -8.24
CA ARG A 263 10.77 7.92 -8.94
C ARG A 263 11.70 9.04 -9.35
N GLN A 264 12.66 9.39 -8.49
CA GLN A 264 13.64 10.42 -8.80
C GLN A 264 14.50 10.05 -10.03
N GLU A 265 14.92 8.80 -10.15
CA GLU A 265 15.63 8.30 -11.33
C GLU A 265 14.74 8.38 -12.58
N ARG A 266 13.48 7.94 -12.48
CA ARG A 266 12.50 8.06 -13.58
C ARG A 266 12.33 9.50 -14.04
N PHE A 267 12.14 10.44 -13.11
CA PHE A 267 11.93 11.86 -13.41
C PHE A 267 13.15 12.47 -14.09
N THR A 268 14.35 12.10 -13.63
CA THR A 268 15.62 12.54 -14.22
C THR A 268 15.75 12.02 -15.66
N LEU A 269 15.53 10.73 -15.88
CA LEU A 269 15.63 10.10 -17.22
C LEU A 269 14.56 10.61 -18.20
N ARG A 270 13.37 10.98 -17.70
CA ARG A 270 12.29 11.56 -18.51
C ARG A 270 12.43 13.06 -18.71
N GLY A 271 13.31 13.74 -17.97
CA GLY A 271 13.45 15.20 -17.97
C GLY A 271 12.20 15.93 -17.45
N GLN A 272 11.33 15.26 -16.71
CA GLN A 272 10.04 15.77 -16.27
C GLN A 272 9.63 15.13 -14.95
N LYS A 273 9.05 15.94 -14.04
CA LYS A 273 8.34 15.44 -12.85
C LYS A 273 6.88 15.17 -13.19
N GLY A 274 6.33 14.07 -12.69
CA GLY A 274 4.90 13.83 -12.74
C GLY A 274 4.22 14.28 -11.45
N PHE A 275 2.98 14.75 -11.58
CA PHE A 275 2.12 15.22 -10.50
C PHE A 275 0.66 15.22 -10.95
N THR A 276 -0.26 15.41 -10.02
CA THR A 276 -1.70 15.43 -10.31
C THR A 276 -2.26 16.84 -10.16
N ILE A 277 -2.98 17.29 -11.19
CA ILE A 277 -3.84 18.47 -11.16
C ILE A 277 -5.28 17.97 -11.01
N TRP A 278 -5.89 18.25 -9.88
CA TRP A 278 -7.22 17.76 -9.52
C TRP A 278 -8.26 18.87 -9.62
N LEU A 279 -9.01 18.92 -10.73
CA LEU A 279 -10.08 19.90 -10.90
C LEU A 279 -11.34 19.40 -10.19
N THR A 280 -11.90 20.22 -9.30
CA THR A 280 -13.18 19.98 -8.60
C THR A 280 -14.13 21.16 -8.82
N GLY A 281 -15.44 20.91 -8.83
CA GLY A 281 -16.44 21.95 -9.08
C GLY A 281 -17.78 21.40 -9.54
N LEU A 282 -18.81 22.24 -9.54
CA LEU A 282 -20.17 21.90 -9.99
C LEU A 282 -20.22 21.38 -11.45
N SER A 283 -21.27 20.64 -11.81
CA SER A 283 -21.52 20.36 -13.23
C SER A 283 -21.57 21.66 -14.05
N ALA A 284 -21.13 21.65 -15.30
CA ALA A 284 -21.05 22.85 -16.14
C ALA A 284 -20.17 24.01 -15.62
N SER A 285 -19.36 23.80 -14.57
CA SER A 285 -18.41 24.83 -14.08
C SER A 285 -17.22 25.10 -15.00
N GLY A 286 -17.03 24.30 -16.06
CA GLY A 286 -15.95 24.48 -17.04
C GLY A 286 -14.74 23.56 -16.83
N LYS A 287 -14.77 22.62 -15.87
CA LYS A 287 -13.66 21.68 -15.60
C LYS A 287 -13.09 21.02 -16.85
N SER A 288 -13.91 20.34 -17.64
CA SER A 288 -13.43 19.62 -18.84
C SER A 288 -12.89 20.56 -19.91
N THR A 289 -13.47 21.77 -20.04
CA THR A 289 -13.00 22.81 -20.95
C THR A 289 -11.61 23.31 -20.55
N VAL A 290 -11.43 23.68 -19.27
CA VAL A 290 -10.13 24.10 -18.72
C VAL A 290 -9.11 22.95 -18.79
N ALA A 291 -9.51 21.73 -18.44
CA ALA A 291 -8.62 20.56 -18.50
C ALA A 291 -8.11 20.28 -19.90
N THR A 292 -8.97 20.41 -20.92
CA THR A 292 -8.59 20.17 -22.32
C THR A 292 -7.63 21.25 -22.83
N ALA A 293 -7.93 22.52 -22.55
CA ALA A 293 -7.05 23.63 -22.92
C ALA A 293 -5.69 23.55 -22.19
N LEU A 294 -5.70 23.17 -20.91
CA LEU A 294 -4.49 22.98 -20.10
C LEU A 294 -3.64 21.81 -20.62
N GLU A 295 -4.26 20.67 -20.93
CA GLU A 295 -3.59 19.51 -21.54
C GLU A 295 -2.89 19.92 -22.85
N GLN A 296 -3.61 20.60 -23.75
CA GLN A 296 -3.03 21.12 -24.99
C GLN A 296 -1.86 22.08 -24.73
N HIS A 297 -2.01 23.01 -23.79
CA HIS A 297 -0.96 23.96 -23.45
C HIS A 297 0.30 23.26 -22.92
N LEU A 298 0.16 22.34 -21.97
CA LEU A 298 1.29 21.59 -21.41
C LEU A 298 2.00 20.73 -22.47
N LEU A 299 1.25 20.11 -23.39
CA LEU A 299 1.83 19.37 -24.52
C LEU A 299 2.62 20.28 -25.46
N HIS A 300 2.16 21.51 -25.73
CA HIS A 300 2.92 22.50 -26.50
C HIS A 300 4.21 22.96 -25.79
N LEU A 301 4.27 22.86 -24.46
CA LEU A 301 5.51 23.07 -23.69
C LEU A 301 6.46 21.86 -23.73
N GLY A 302 6.12 20.81 -24.47
CA GLY A 302 6.89 19.57 -24.54
C GLY A 302 6.70 18.67 -23.32
N LEU A 303 5.71 18.95 -22.46
CA LEU A 303 5.45 18.18 -21.26
C LEU A 303 4.45 17.07 -21.52
N ALA A 304 4.72 15.86 -21.01
CA ALA A 304 3.74 14.78 -21.05
C ALA A 304 2.59 15.08 -20.07
N ALA A 305 1.39 15.27 -20.58
CA ALA A 305 0.17 15.45 -19.79
C ALA A 305 -0.93 14.51 -20.30
N TYR A 306 -1.82 14.09 -19.39
CA TYR A 306 -2.95 13.24 -19.76
C TYR A 306 -4.19 13.55 -18.91
N ARG A 307 -5.31 13.76 -19.58
CA ARG A 307 -6.58 14.09 -18.95
C ARG A 307 -7.40 12.85 -18.62
N LEU A 308 -7.86 12.76 -17.37
CA LEU A 308 -8.80 11.77 -16.86
C LEU A 308 -10.14 12.45 -16.62
N ASP A 309 -11.20 11.99 -17.30
CA ASP A 309 -12.51 12.61 -17.24
C ASP A 309 -13.67 11.60 -17.31
N GLY A 310 -14.89 12.12 -17.29
CA GLY A 310 -16.09 11.29 -17.42
C GLY A 310 -16.16 10.52 -18.74
N ASP A 311 -15.59 11.03 -19.82
CA ASP A 311 -15.74 10.40 -21.13
C ASP A 311 -14.79 9.20 -21.28
N ASN A 312 -13.54 9.29 -20.81
CA ASN A 312 -12.57 8.19 -20.92
C ASN A 312 -12.54 7.22 -19.72
N VAL A 313 -12.99 7.63 -18.53
CA VAL A 313 -13.03 6.75 -17.35
C VAL A 313 -14.39 6.07 -17.18
N ARG A 314 -15.50 6.80 -17.35
CA ARG A 314 -16.83 6.32 -16.94
C ARG A 314 -17.36 5.19 -17.81
N PHE A 315 -17.02 5.17 -19.09
CA PHE A 315 -17.44 4.11 -20.01
C PHE A 315 -16.41 2.96 -20.12
N GLY A 316 -15.23 3.12 -19.51
CA GLY A 316 -14.16 2.13 -19.49
C GLY A 316 -13.96 1.52 -18.11
N LEU A 317 -13.01 2.06 -17.35
CA LEU A 317 -12.61 1.57 -16.03
C LEU A 317 -13.75 1.57 -15.00
N ASN A 318 -14.64 2.56 -15.06
CA ASN A 318 -15.70 2.77 -14.07
C ASN A 318 -17.11 2.48 -14.65
N LYS A 319 -17.20 1.64 -15.68
CA LYS A 319 -18.47 1.31 -16.35
C LYS A 319 -19.47 0.54 -15.48
N ASP A 320 -18.98 -0.09 -14.41
CA ASP A 320 -19.75 -0.83 -13.41
C ASP A 320 -20.41 0.10 -12.37
N LEU A 321 -20.04 1.38 -12.31
CA LEU A 321 -20.46 2.29 -11.25
C LEU A 321 -21.66 3.17 -11.65
N GLY A 322 -22.69 3.15 -10.80
CA GLY A 322 -23.85 4.04 -10.89
C GLY A 322 -23.61 5.42 -10.27
N PHE A 323 -24.69 6.15 -9.95
CA PHE A 323 -24.62 7.53 -9.42
C PHE A 323 -24.96 7.64 -7.93
N SER A 324 -25.06 6.51 -7.22
CA SER A 324 -25.24 6.50 -5.77
C SER A 324 -24.04 7.13 -5.04
N GLU A 325 -24.20 7.50 -3.77
CA GLU A 325 -23.08 8.02 -2.97
C GLU A 325 -21.91 7.01 -2.92
N ALA A 326 -22.19 5.73 -2.66
CA ALA A 326 -21.17 4.68 -2.63
C ALA A 326 -20.42 4.56 -3.97
N ASP A 327 -21.15 4.59 -5.09
CA ASP A 327 -20.54 4.54 -6.42
C ASP A 327 -19.71 5.79 -6.74
N ARG A 328 -20.11 6.97 -6.23
CA ARG A 328 -19.32 8.20 -6.38
C ARG A 328 -18.02 8.11 -5.61
N ASN A 329 -18.08 7.64 -4.37
CA ASN A 329 -16.91 7.50 -3.52
C ASN A 329 -15.92 6.50 -4.14
N GLU A 330 -16.40 5.34 -4.63
CA GLU A 330 -15.57 4.36 -5.33
C GLU A 330 -15.04 4.89 -6.66
N ASN A 331 -15.85 5.65 -7.41
CA ASN A 331 -15.42 6.29 -8.65
C ASN A 331 -14.23 7.22 -8.40
N ILE A 332 -14.35 8.12 -7.41
CA ILE A 332 -13.27 9.04 -7.04
C ILE A 332 -12.05 8.29 -6.50
N ARG A 333 -12.24 7.24 -5.70
CA ARG A 333 -11.12 6.40 -5.22
C ARG A 333 -10.33 5.79 -6.39
N ARG A 334 -11.01 5.16 -7.36
CA ARG A 334 -10.35 4.57 -8.55
C ARG A 334 -9.61 5.63 -9.37
N ILE A 335 -10.20 6.81 -9.54
CA ILE A 335 -9.56 7.92 -10.26
C ILE A 335 -8.33 8.42 -9.51
N GLY A 336 -8.37 8.49 -8.17
CA GLY A 336 -7.22 8.82 -7.33
C GLY A 336 -6.04 7.88 -7.57
N GLU A 337 -6.29 6.57 -7.58
CA GLU A 337 -5.28 5.53 -7.87
C GLU A 337 -4.69 5.68 -9.28
N VAL A 338 -5.55 5.85 -10.30
CA VAL A 338 -5.08 5.99 -11.69
C VAL A 338 -4.28 7.29 -11.87
N ALA A 339 -4.75 8.41 -11.31
CA ALA A 339 -4.02 9.67 -11.35
C ALA A 339 -2.62 9.53 -10.71
N LYS A 340 -2.53 8.85 -9.57
CA LYS A 340 -1.25 8.53 -8.93
C LYS A 340 -0.33 7.72 -9.85
N LEU A 341 -0.85 6.71 -10.56
CA LEU A 341 -0.05 5.92 -11.51
C LEU A 341 0.48 6.76 -12.67
N PHE A 342 -0.33 7.67 -13.23
CA PHE A 342 0.13 8.60 -14.26
C PHE A 342 1.22 9.55 -13.70
N ALA A 343 1.01 10.10 -12.52
CA ALA A 343 2.00 10.97 -11.89
C ALA A 343 3.32 10.23 -11.57
N ASP A 344 3.24 9.00 -11.05
CA ASP A 344 4.42 8.16 -10.79
C ASP A 344 5.18 7.80 -12.07
N SER A 345 4.49 7.75 -13.22
CA SER A 345 5.06 7.50 -14.55
C SER A 345 5.82 8.69 -15.16
N ALA A 346 5.94 9.81 -14.43
CA ALA A 346 6.44 11.10 -14.91
C ALA A 346 5.49 11.85 -15.86
N THR A 347 4.17 11.65 -15.74
CA THR A 347 3.14 12.34 -16.54
C THR A 347 2.35 13.31 -15.67
N ILE A 348 1.95 14.47 -16.19
CA ILE A 348 1.04 15.39 -15.50
C ILE A 348 -0.39 14.85 -15.67
N ALA A 349 -0.95 14.26 -14.61
CA ALA A 349 -2.32 13.76 -14.61
C ALA A 349 -3.31 14.89 -14.36
N ILE A 350 -4.27 15.12 -15.25
CA ILE A 350 -5.29 16.18 -15.11
C ILE A 350 -6.65 15.52 -14.91
N THR A 351 -7.20 15.56 -13.69
CA THR A 351 -8.53 14.99 -13.41
C THR A 351 -9.60 16.07 -13.52
N SER A 352 -10.77 15.76 -14.10
CA SER A 352 -11.86 16.73 -14.32
C SER A 352 -13.23 16.23 -13.85
N PHE A 353 -13.29 15.70 -12.63
CA PHE A 353 -14.51 15.15 -12.03
C PHE A 353 -15.15 16.13 -11.06
N ILE A 354 -16.47 15.99 -10.83
CA ILE A 354 -17.15 16.84 -9.83
C ILE A 354 -16.49 16.69 -8.45
N SER A 355 -16.19 15.45 -8.04
CA SER A 355 -15.58 15.12 -6.75
C SER A 355 -16.19 15.89 -5.57
N PRO A 356 -17.50 15.75 -5.33
CA PRO A 356 -18.27 16.70 -4.51
C PRO A 356 -17.93 16.67 -3.01
N TYR A 357 -17.46 15.54 -2.49
CA TYR A 357 -17.18 15.37 -1.07
C TYR A 357 -15.72 15.69 -0.75
N ARG A 358 -15.48 16.56 0.25
CA ARG A 358 -14.13 16.89 0.71
C ARG A 358 -13.36 15.67 1.15
N LYS A 359 -14.04 14.74 1.82
CA LYS A 359 -13.44 13.49 2.32
C LYS A 359 -12.79 12.69 1.18
N ASP A 360 -13.44 12.57 0.03
CA ASP A 360 -12.91 11.78 -1.07
C ASP A 360 -11.73 12.47 -1.75
N ARG A 361 -11.77 13.81 -1.88
CA ARG A 361 -10.63 14.60 -2.38
C ARG A 361 -9.44 14.51 -1.43
N GLN A 362 -9.69 14.54 -0.13
CA GLN A 362 -8.67 14.36 0.91
C GLN A 362 -8.05 12.95 0.84
N VAL A 363 -8.84 11.90 0.65
CA VAL A 363 -8.32 10.53 0.45
C VAL A 363 -7.45 10.45 -0.81
N ALA A 364 -7.87 11.08 -1.92
CA ALA A 364 -7.06 11.14 -3.14
C ALA A 364 -5.74 11.90 -2.91
N ARG A 365 -5.74 12.99 -2.15
CA ARG A 365 -4.53 13.73 -1.75
C ARG A 365 -3.60 12.88 -0.88
N GLU A 366 -4.11 12.28 0.18
CA GLU A 366 -3.35 11.40 1.08
C GLU A 366 -2.73 10.22 0.32
N LEU A 367 -3.43 9.68 -0.68
CA LEU A 367 -2.88 8.64 -1.54
C LEU A 367 -1.64 9.11 -2.30
N HIS A 368 -1.58 10.36 -2.75
CA HIS A 368 -0.41 10.92 -3.44
C HIS A 368 0.75 11.19 -2.47
N ASP A 369 0.46 11.53 -1.21
CA ASP A 369 1.47 11.72 -0.16
C ASP A 369 2.12 10.40 0.30
N GLN A 370 1.47 9.25 0.05
CA GLN A 370 2.01 7.94 0.42
C GLN A 370 3.25 7.54 -0.39
N VAL A 371 4.32 7.22 0.32
CA VAL A 371 5.56 6.65 -0.20
C VAL A 371 5.60 5.14 0.09
N SER A 372 6.07 4.35 -0.87
CA SER A 372 6.23 2.91 -0.69
C SER A 372 7.25 2.63 0.43
N PRO A 373 6.95 1.71 1.38
CA PRO A 373 7.88 1.35 2.44
C PRO A 373 9.25 0.95 1.89
N GLY A 374 10.32 1.59 2.39
CA GLY A 374 11.69 1.35 1.92
C GLY A 374 12.08 2.10 0.63
N SER A 375 11.21 2.92 0.06
CA SER A 375 11.58 3.87 -1.01
C SER A 375 12.26 5.12 -0.45
N THR A 376 13.16 5.70 -1.23
CA THR A 376 13.75 7.03 -0.98
C THR A 376 12.96 8.16 -1.65
N ASP A 377 11.80 7.86 -2.24
CA ASP A 377 10.97 8.84 -2.94
C ASP A 377 10.22 9.74 -1.94
N GLU A 378 9.92 10.97 -2.37
CA GLU A 378 9.01 11.88 -1.65
C GLU A 378 7.54 11.61 -2.03
N GLY A 379 6.58 12.32 -1.42
CA GLY A 379 5.19 12.30 -1.88
C GLY A 379 5.06 12.86 -3.31
N ILE A 380 4.04 12.42 -4.05
CA ILE A 380 3.71 13.01 -5.36
C ILE A 380 2.92 14.30 -5.14
N PRO A 381 3.29 15.42 -5.78
CA PRO A 381 2.51 16.65 -5.65
C PRO A 381 1.06 16.46 -6.14
N PHE A 382 0.12 16.93 -5.32
CA PHE A 382 -1.31 16.96 -5.62
C PHE A 382 -1.80 18.41 -5.58
N VAL A 383 -2.26 18.92 -6.72
CA VAL A 383 -2.67 20.32 -6.91
C VAL A 383 -4.19 20.36 -7.10
N GLU A 384 -4.92 20.67 -6.04
CA GLU A 384 -6.38 20.84 -6.10
C GLU A 384 -6.72 22.21 -6.68
N VAL A 385 -7.49 22.19 -7.77
CA VAL A 385 -7.96 23.38 -8.48
C VAL A 385 -9.46 23.48 -8.32
N TYR A 386 -9.92 24.47 -7.54
CA TYR A 386 -11.34 24.73 -7.39
C TYR A 386 -11.87 25.51 -8.59
N VAL A 387 -12.65 24.84 -9.43
CA VAL A 387 -13.33 25.40 -10.59
C VAL A 387 -14.70 25.89 -10.18
N ASP A 388 -14.70 27.11 -9.67
CA ASP A 388 -15.83 27.76 -9.03
C ASP A 388 -16.68 28.53 -10.06
N VAL A 389 -17.99 28.40 -9.87
CA VAL A 389 -19.01 29.15 -10.61
C VAL A 389 -20.26 29.18 -9.73
N PRO A 390 -21.00 30.30 -9.68
CA PRO A 390 -22.33 30.31 -9.06
C PRO A 390 -23.25 29.28 -9.73
N ILE A 391 -24.11 28.62 -8.94
CA ILE A 391 -24.98 27.57 -9.45
C ILE A 391 -25.94 28.09 -10.52
N GLU A 392 -26.38 29.34 -10.41
CA GLU A 392 -27.26 30.00 -11.37
C GLU A 392 -26.58 30.11 -12.74
N VAL A 393 -25.28 30.38 -12.77
CA VAL A 393 -24.49 30.44 -14.02
C VAL A 393 -24.25 29.03 -14.57
N ALA A 394 -24.01 28.04 -13.71
CA ALA A 394 -23.93 26.64 -14.15
C ALA A 394 -25.24 26.13 -14.78
N GLU A 395 -26.38 26.50 -14.17
CA GLU A 395 -27.73 26.20 -14.69
C GLU A 395 -28.00 26.91 -16.02
N GLN A 396 -27.55 28.16 -16.19
CA GLN A 396 -27.66 28.87 -17.46
C GLN A 396 -26.85 28.22 -18.57
N ARG A 397 -25.65 27.69 -18.25
CA ARG A 397 -24.78 27.03 -19.23
C ARG A 397 -25.35 25.69 -19.71
N ASP A 398 -25.87 24.89 -18.78
CA ASP A 398 -26.41 23.51 -18.93
C ASP A 398 -26.26 22.82 -20.31
N PRO A 399 -25.02 22.56 -20.78
CA PRO A 399 -24.78 22.14 -22.16
C PRO A 399 -25.30 20.74 -22.47
N LYS A 400 -25.54 19.94 -21.42
CA LYS A 400 -26.05 18.57 -21.50
C LYS A 400 -27.52 18.46 -21.04
N GLY A 401 -28.17 19.58 -20.72
CA GLY A 401 -29.56 19.60 -20.24
C GLY A 401 -29.78 18.87 -18.90
N LEU A 402 -28.73 18.70 -18.09
CA LEU A 402 -28.75 17.93 -16.86
C LEU A 402 -29.36 18.71 -15.70
N TYR A 403 -29.10 20.02 -15.62
CA TYR A 403 -29.71 20.86 -14.58
C TYR A 403 -31.23 20.96 -14.77
N LYS A 404 -31.69 21.13 -16.01
CA LYS A 404 -33.12 21.12 -16.33
C LYS A 404 -33.81 19.82 -15.89
N LYS A 405 -33.20 18.67 -16.20
CA LYS A 405 -33.71 17.34 -15.78
C LYS A 405 -33.67 17.14 -14.27
N ALA A 406 -32.63 17.63 -13.60
CA ALA A 406 -32.52 17.57 -12.14
C ALA A 406 -33.60 18.40 -11.44
N ARG A 407 -33.84 19.64 -11.91
CA ARG A 407 -34.92 20.51 -11.40
C ARG A 407 -36.31 19.92 -11.64
N ALA A 408 -36.50 19.18 -12.73
CA ALA A 408 -37.73 18.44 -13.02
C ALA A 408 -37.88 17.14 -12.21
N GLY A 409 -36.88 16.74 -11.40
CA GLY A 409 -36.91 15.51 -10.61
C GLY A 409 -36.61 14.23 -11.39
N GLU A 410 -36.26 14.32 -12.68
CA GLU A 410 -35.93 13.18 -13.54
C GLU A 410 -34.56 12.58 -13.20
N ILE A 411 -33.62 13.41 -12.72
CA ILE A 411 -32.30 12.98 -12.22
C ILE A 411 -32.26 13.17 -10.71
N LYS A 412 -32.22 12.05 -9.98
CA LYS A 412 -32.05 12.03 -8.53
C LYS A 412 -30.59 12.28 -8.13
N ASP A 413 -30.40 12.78 -6.92
CA ASP A 413 -29.10 13.02 -6.29
C ASP A 413 -28.14 13.89 -7.11
N PHE A 414 -28.66 14.87 -7.85
CA PHE A 414 -27.84 15.72 -8.71
C PHE A 414 -27.08 16.75 -7.89
N THR A 415 -25.76 16.80 -8.06
CA THR A 415 -24.86 17.66 -7.27
C THR A 415 -25.22 19.14 -7.48
N GLY A 416 -25.40 19.88 -6.37
CA GLY A 416 -25.83 21.28 -6.33
C GLY A 416 -27.35 21.48 -6.29
N ILE A 417 -28.15 20.46 -6.62
CA ILE A 417 -29.62 20.56 -6.66
C ILE A 417 -30.25 19.71 -5.57
N SER A 418 -30.05 18.40 -5.63
CA SER A 418 -30.61 17.41 -4.70
C SER A 418 -29.55 16.60 -3.96
N ALA A 419 -28.27 16.83 -4.26
CA ALA A 419 -27.10 16.34 -3.50
C ALA A 419 -26.10 17.49 -3.26
N PRO A 420 -25.31 17.46 -2.17
CA PRO A 420 -24.42 18.56 -1.83
C PRO A 420 -23.17 18.61 -2.72
N TYR A 421 -22.62 19.82 -2.86
CA TYR A 421 -21.23 20.04 -3.26
C TYR A 421 -20.51 20.69 -2.08
N GLU A 422 -19.46 20.05 -1.57
CA GLU A 422 -18.67 20.56 -0.46
C GLU A 422 -17.46 21.31 -1.01
N GLU A 423 -17.57 22.65 -1.07
CA GLU A 423 -16.53 23.52 -1.60
C GLU A 423 -15.16 23.29 -0.89
N PRO A 424 -14.04 23.26 -1.63
CA PRO A 424 -12.71 23.17 -1.03
C PRO A 424 -12.45 24.34 -0.08
N LEU A 425 -11.89 24.06 1.10
CA LEU A 425 -11.56 25.11 2.07
C LEU A 425 -10.17 25.73 1.83
N ASN A 426 -9.24 24.95 1.27
CA ASN A 426 -7.84 25.34 1.05
C ASN A 426 -7.33 24.71 -0.25
N ALA A 427 -7.97 24.99 -1.39
CA ALA A 427 -7.45 24.56 -2.68
C ALA A 427 -6.14 25.30 -3.01
N GLU A 428 -5.19 24.62 -3.67
CA GLU A 428 -3.95 25.25 -4.14
C GLU A 428 -4.20 26.39 -5.12
N ILE A 429 -5.23 26.23 -5.98
CA ILE A 429 -5.64 27.21 -6.99
C ILE A 429 -7.17 27.33 -6.96
N HIS A 430 -7.68 28.56 -6.99
CA HIS A 430 -9.10 28.86 -7.08
C HIS A 430 -9.35 29.70 -8.33
N ILE A 431 -10.20 29.20 -9.23
CA ILE A 431 -10.56 29.85 -10.50
C ILE A 431 -12.07 30.16 -10.52
N HIS A 432 -12.42 31.38 -10.90
CA HIS A 432 -13.83 31.83 -11.03
C HIS A 432 -14.23 31.90 -12.51
N THR A 433 -14.79 30.83 -13.06
CA THR A 433 -14.99 30.71 -14.52
C THR A 433 -16.13 31.56 -15.07
N ASP A 434 -16.89 32.23 -14.21
CA ASP A 434 -17.84 33.29 -14.56
C ASP A 434 -17.17 34.64 -14.78
N LYS A 435 -15.95 34.84 -14.26
CA LYS A 435 -15.23 36.13 -14.27
C LYS A 435 -13.98 36.13 -15.13
N GLN A 436 -13.54 34.96 -15.59
CA GLN A 436 -12.32 34.82 -16.38
C GLN A 436 -12.50 33.83 -17.52
N SER A 437 -11.72 34.02 -18.59
CA SER A 437 -11.73 33.15 -19.76
C SER A 437 -11.05 31.81 -19.49
N VAL A 438 -11.15 30.89 -20.45
CA VAL A 438 -10.45 29.60 -20.39
C VAL A 438 -8.94 29.83 -20.44
N GLU A 439 -8.48 30.73 -21.30
CA GLU A 439 -7.08 31.09 -21.48
C GLU A 439 -6.50 31.72 -20.21
N GLU A 440 -7.24 32.62 -19.56
CA GLU A 440 -6.85 33.21 -18.28
C GLU A 440 -6.76 32.14 -17.18
N SER A 441 -7.70 31.20 -17.15
CA SER A 441 -7.67 30.07 -16.21
C SER A 441 -6.46 29.16 -16.43
N VAL A 442 -6.13 28.84 -17.70
CA VAL A 442 -4.93 28.06 -18.04
C VAL A 442 -3.67 28.81 -17.66
N ALA A 443 -3.59 30.10 -17.95
CA ALA A 443 -2.45 30.94 -17.59
C ALA A 443 -2.22 30.98 -16.07
N GLN A 444 -3.28 31.16 -15.29
CA GLN A 444 -3.23 31.14 -13.81
C GLN A 444 -2.69 29.80 -13.29
N ILE A 445 -3.18 28.67 -13.81
CA ILE A 445 -2.71 27.34 -13.40
C ILE A 445 -1.23 27.16 -13.77
N THR A 446 -0.86 27.44 -15.02
CA THR A 446 0.53 27.31 -15.50
C THR A 446 1.49 28.18 -14.69
N GLN A 447 1.12 29.43 -14.39
CA GLN A 447 1.94 30.34 -13.59
C GLN A 447 2.19 29.76 -12.20
N TRP A 448 1.15 29.27 -11.52
CA TRP A 448 1.29 28.66 -10.20
C TRP A 448 2.21 27.44 -10.24
N LEU A 449 2.09 26.59 -11.27
CA LEU A 449 2.97 25.41 -11.45
C LEU A 449 4.45 25.81 -11.63
N GLN A 450 4.72 26.90 -12.34
CA GLN A 450 6.07 27.46 -12.50
C GLN A 450 6.61 28.03 -11.18
N GLU A 451 5.79 28.77 -10.44
CA GLU A 451 6.17 29.35 -9.14
C GLU A 451 6.50 28.28 -8.09
N LYS A 452 5.82 27.13 -8.15
CA LYS A 452 6.10 25.97 -7.29
C LYS A 452 7.22 25.06 -7.81
N GLY A 453 7.82 25.39 -8.96
CA GLY A 453 8.91 24.60 -9.54
C GLY A 453 8.49 23.20 -9.99
N LEU A 454 7.20 23.01 -10.29
CA LEU A 454 6.66 21.75 -10.81
C LEU A 454 6.90 21.62 -12.32
N ILE A 455 6.94 22.75 -13.02
CA ILE A 455 7.32 22.85 -14.44
C ILE A 455 8.36 23.95 -14.63
N THR A 456 9.22 23.82 -15.62
CA THR A 456 10.26 24.80 -15.93
C THR A 456 9.63 26.09 -16.47
N LYS A 457 10.15 27.26 -16.07
CA LYS A 457 9.79 28.53 -16.71
C LYS A 457 10.27 28.50 -18.16
N VAL A 458 9.33 28.67 -19.09
CA VAL A 458 9.67 28.89 -20.49
C VAL A 458 10.33 30.27 -20.58
N ALA A 459 11.50 30.37 -21.18
CA ALA A 459 12.09 31.68 -21.47
C ALA A 459 11.12 32.42 -22.40
N ALA A 460 10.73 33.63 -21.99
CA ALA A 460 9.77 34.47 -22.72
C ALA A 460 10.25 34.84 -24.13
#